data_AF-A0A9X2LUH9-F1
#
_entry.id   AF-A0A9X2LUH9-F1
#
_cell.length_a   1.000
_cell.length_b   1.000
_cell.length_c   1.000
_cell.angle_alpha   90.00
_cell.angle_beta   90.00
_cell.angle_gamma   90.00
#
_symmetry.space_group_name_H-M   'P 1'
#
loop_
_entity.id
_entity.type
_entity.pdbx_description
1 polymer ?
#
loop_
_entity_poly.entity_id
_entity_poly.type
_entity_poly.pdbx_seq_one_letter_code
_entity_poly.pdbx_strand_id
1 'polypeptide(L)'
;MESDAAIEALPSSVVAMMIDETGGAPDTVVTVPITEPVHGAAAAVDLTTLTVKRIRSGTFLGHVNEATMAGVSTTLRVVLDSTTDRCLRACAVNP
;
A
#
# COMPACT_ATOMS: atom_id res chain seq x y z
N MET A 1 3.53 -3.77 -22.70
CA MET A 1 2.72 -4.99 -22.94
C MET A 1 2.50 -5.79 -21.65
N GLU A 2 3.44 -5.82 -20.70
CA GLU A 2 3.23 -6.47 -19.38
C GLU A 2 2.25 -5.72 -18.45
N SER A 3 2.20 -4.38 -18.53
CA SER A 3 1.29 -3.56 -17.71
C SER A 3 -0.19 -3.90 -17.93
N ASP A 4 -0.60 -4.22 -19.16
CA ASP A 4 -2.00 -4.52 -19.48
C ASP A 4 -2.44 -5.88 -18.93
N ALA A 5 -1.56 -6.89 -18.99
CA ALA A 5 -1.86 -8.24 -18.50
C ALA A 5 -2.06 -8.26 -16.97
N ALA A 6 -1.28 -7.48 -16.23
CA ALA A 6 -1.45 -7.35 -14.78
C ALA A 6 -2.76 -6.63 -14.42
N ILE A 7 -3.23 -5.72 -15.28
CA ILE A 7 -4.46 -4.94 -15.04
C ILE A 7 -5.72 -5.73 -15.39
N GLU A 8 -5.69 -6.59 -16.42
CA GLU A 8 -6.84 -7.42 -16.81
C GLU A 8 -7.19 -8.51 -15.80
N ALA A 9 -6.23 -8.96 -15.00
CA ALA A 9 -6.45 -9.95 -13.94
C ALA A 9 -7.04 -9.35 -12.65
N LEU A 10 -7.17 -8.02 -12.56
CA LEU A 10 -7.64 -7.36 -11.35
C LEU A 10 -9.17 -7.50 -11.23
N PRO A 11 -9.70 -7.80 -10.02
CA PRO A 11 -11.11 -7.55 -9.74
C PRO A 11 -11.45 -6.07 -10.02
N SER A 12 -12.74 -5.73 -10.11
CA SER A 12 -13.22 -4.39 -10.48
C SER A 12 -12.60 -3.22 -9.67
N SER A 13 -11.94 -3.54 -8.55
CA SER A 13 -11.12 -2.65 -7.73
C SER A 13 -9.83 -3.31 -7.22
N VAL A 14 -8.82 -2.51 -6.92
CA VAL A 14 -7.60 -2.93 -6.19
C VAL A 14 -7.41 -2.12 -4.92
N VAL A 15 -6.64 -2.67 -3.99
CA VAL A 15 -6.10 -1.91 -2.85
C VAL A 15 -4.75 -1.32 -3.27
N ALA A 16 -4.63 0.00 -3.13
CA ALA A 16 -3.43 0.76 -3.39
C ALA A 16 -2.95 1.43 -2.08
N MET A 17 -1.67 1.73 -2.02
CA MET A 17 -1.04 2.44 -0.91
C MET A 17 -0.57 3.81 -1.39
N MET A 18 -0.70 4.84 -0.55
CA MET A 18 -0.16 6.15 -0.89
C MET A 18 1.36 6.17 -0.73
N ILE A 19 2.03 6.79 -1.71
CA ILE A 19 3.46 7.10 -1.66
C ILE A 19 3.60 8.59 -1.39
N ASP A 20 4.27 8.94 -0.31
CA ASP A 20 4.68 10.31 -0.02
C ASP A 20 6.05 10.58 -0.66
N GLU A 21 6.06 11.37 -1.73
CA GLU A 21 7.28 11.79 -2.44
C GLU A 21 7.90 13.07 -1.85
N THR A 22 7.25 13.72 -0.88
CA THR A 22 7.73 14.99 -0.31
C THR A 22 8.98 14.83 0.55
N GLY A 23 9.32 13.59 0.92
CA GLY A 23 10.40 13.27 1.86
C GLY A 23 10.07 13.65 3.31
N GLY A 24 8.82 14.06 3.59
CA GLY A 24 8.36 14.46 4.92
C GLY A 24 7.85 13.29 5.77
N ALA A 25 7.54 12.15 5.16
CA ALA A 25 7.14 10.95 5.87
C ALA A 25 8.26 10.52 6.87
N PRO A 26 7.96 10.48 8.17
CA PRO A 26 8.94 10.04 9.16
C PRO A 26 9.26 8.55 8.95
N ASP A 27 10.53 8.20 9.11
CA ASP A 27 10.97 6.80 9.11
C ASP A 27 10.42 6.10 10.35
N THR A 28 9.33 5.36 10.15
CA THR A 28 8.56 4.71 11.20
C THR A 28 8.32 3.25 10.85
N VAL A 29 7.92 2.48 11.86
CA VAL A 29 7.51 1.07 11.72
C VAL A 29 6.32 0.85 10.78
N VAL A 30 5.64 1.92 10.33
CA VAL A 30 4.49 1.86 9.41
C VAL A 30 4.79 2.44 8.02
N THR A 31 6.04 2.85 7.76
CA THR A 31 6.49 3.40 6.47
C THR A 31 7.54 2.51 5.85
N VAL A 32 7.55 2.43 4.51
CA VAL A 32 8.57 1.70 3.76
C VAL A 32 9.23 2.64 2.75
N PRO A 33 10.55 2.86 2.83
CA PRO A 33 11.24 3.69 1.85
C PRO A 33 11.21 3.03 0.47
N ILE A 34 10.94 3.83 -0.56
CA ILE A 34 11.01 3.47 -1.96
C ILE A 34 12.02 4.40 -2.61
N THR A 35 13.06 3.83 -3.22
CA THR A 35 14.07 4.61 -3.96
C THR A 35 13.87 4.51 -5.47
N GLU A 36 13.19 3.46 -5.93
CA GLU A 36 12.86 3.18 -7.33
C GLU A 36 11.50 2.44 -7.36
N PRO A 37 10.61 2.72 -8.33
CA PRO A 37 10.75 3.65 -9.46
C PRO A 37 10.46 5.12 -9.12
N VAL A 38 10.05 5.39 -7.88
CA VAL A 38 9.81 6.75 -7.37
C VAL A 38 10.55 6.90 -6.05
N HIS A 39 11.05 8.09 -5.76
CA HIS A 39 11.72 8.38 -4.51
C HIS A 39 10.70 8.89 -3.48
N GLY A 40 10.42 8.09 -2.46
CA GLY A 40 9.43 8.45 -1.43
C GLY A 40 9.27 7.39 -0.35
N ALA A 41 8.18 7.48 0.39
CA ALA A 41 7.82 6.50 1.42
C ALA A 41 6.38 6.01 1.22
N ALA A 42 6.22 4.69 1.18
CA ALA A 42 4.92 4.05 1.20
C ALA A 42 4.39 3.96 2.65
N ALA A 43 3.21 4.52 2.91
CA ALA A 43 2.60 4.50 4.24
C ALA A 43 1.58 3.35 4.36
N ALA A 44 1.92 2.31 5.11
CA ALA A 44 1.08 1.11 5.23
C ALA A 44 -0.27 1.34 5.93
N VAL A 45 -0.42 2.47 6.63
CA VAL A 45 -1.68 2.91 7.25
C VAL A 45 -2.62 3.61 6.27
N ASP A 46 -2.12 4.03 5.10
CA ASP A 46 -2.90 4.76 4.09
C ASP A 46 -3.21 3.86 2.89
N LEU A 47 -4.18 2.97 3.11
CA LEU A 47 -4.71 2.06 2.11
C LEU A 47 -5.99 2.63 1.51
N THR A 48 -6.06 2.65 0.19
CA THR A 48 -7.21 3.13 -0.56
C THR A 48 -7.62 2.14 -1.64
N THR A 49 -8.93 2.00 -1.83
CA THR A 49 -9.46 1.14 -2.89
C THR A 49 -9.64 1.96 -4.16
N LEU A 50 -8.90 1.61 -5.22
CA LEU A 50 -9.00 2.24 -6.52
C LEU A 50 -9.77 1.36 -7.50
N THR A 51 -10.64 1.98 -8.29
CA THR A 51 -11.33 1.28 -9.38
C THR A 51 -10.37 1.00 -10.54
N VAL A 52 -10.62 -0.07 -11.29
CA VAL A 52 -9.84 -0.39 -12.50
C VAL A 52 -9.82 0.78 -13.49
N LYS A 53 -10.92 1.55 -13.59
CA LYS A 53 -10.98 2.76 -14.42
C LYS A 53 -9.93 3.79 -14.00
N ARG A 54 -9.74 4.00 -12.69
CA ARG A 54 -8.75 4.95 -12.16
C ARG A 54 -7.32 4.47 -12.43
N ILE A 55 -7.06 3.17 -12.27
CA ILE A 55 -5.75 2.56 -12.54
C ILE A 55 -5.39 2.68 -14.02
N ARG A 56 -6.33 2.33 -14.92
CA ARG A 56 -6.13 2.42 -16.38
C ARG A 56 -5.91 3.85 -16.87
N SER A 57 -6.43 4.84 -16.15
CA SER A 57 -6.15 6.25 -16.42
C SER A 57 -4.82 6.76 -15.85
N GLY A 58 -4.16 5.95 -15.00
CA GLY A 58 -2.88 6.29 -14.39
C GLY A 58 -1.70 5.99 -15.30
N THR A 59 -0.53 6.46 -14.89
CA THR A 59 0.74 6.17 -15.56
C THR A 59 1.46 5.07 -14.81
N PHE A 60 1.88 4.03 -15.52
CA PHE A 60 2.73 3.00 -14.95
C PHE A 60 4.16 3.53 -14.82
N LEU A 61 4.65 3.64 -13.58
CA LEU A 61 5.98 4.20 -13.29
C LEU A 61 7.07 3.13 -13.19
N GLY A 62 6.70 1.85 -13.00
CA GLY A 62 7.64 0.75 -12.91
C GLY A 62 7.27 -0.24 -11.81
N HIS A 63 8.13 -1.24 -11.61
CA HIS A 63 8.00 -2.21 -10.53
C HIS A 63 8.93 -1.84 -9.38
N VAL A 64 8.44 -1.99 -8.16
CA VAL A 64 9.27 -2.00 -6.96
C VAL A 64 10.01 -3.33 -6.86
N ASN A 65 11.24 -3.29 -6.34
CA ASN A 65 12.06 -4.49 -6.18
C ASN A 65 11.53 -5.42 -5.07
N GLU A 66 12.01 -6.67 -5.04
CA GLU A 66 11.57 -7.68 -4.08
C GLU A 66 11.83 -7.30 -2.62
N ALA A 67 12.95 -6.62 -2.33
CA ALA A 67 13.31 -6.21 -0.97
C ALA A 67 12.32 -5.15 -0.44
N THR A 68 11.98 -4.16 -1.28
CA THR A 68 10.95 -3.16 -0.99
C THR A 68 9.59 -3.83 -0.78
N MET A 69 9.22 -4.79 -1.63
CA MET A 69 7.97 -5.55 -1.46
C MET A 69 7.93 -6.40 -0.19
N ALA A 70 9.07 -6.98 0.22
CA ALA A 70 9.18 -7.69 1.49
C ALA A 70 9.00 -6.74 2.69
N GLY A 71 9.55 -5.53 2.59
CA GLY A 71 9.31 -4.44 3.54
C GLY A 71 7.83 -4.10 3.63
N VAL A 72 7.18 -3.84 2.49
CA VAL A 72 5.73 -3.57 2.42
C VAL A 72 4.92 -4.69 3.08
N SER A 73 5.22 -5.96 2.76
CA SER A 73 4.50 -7.08 3.37
C SER A 73 4.68 -7.16 4.89
N THR A 74 5.88 -6.87 5.40
CA THR A 74 6.17 -6.90 6.83
C THR A 74 5.42 -5.79 7.55
N THR A 75 5.53 -4.57 7.04
CA THR A 75 4.88 -3.38 7.58
C THR A 75 3.35 -3.53 7.57
N LEU A 76 2.77 -4.07 6.49
CA LEU A 76 1.34 -4.34 6.41
C LEU A 76 0.86 -5.33 7.48
N ARG A 77 1.61 -6.39 7.75
CA ARG A 77 1.25 -7.33 8.84
C ARG A 77 1.24 -6.63 10.19
N VAL A 78 2.25 -5.81 10.48
CA VAL A 78 2.30 -5.04 11.73
C VAL A 78 1.10 -4.11 11.86
N VAL A 79 0.73 -3.39 10.80
CA VAL A 79 -0.42 -2.48 10.80
C VAL A 79 -1.75 -3.24 10.91
N LEU A 80 -1.92 -4.33 10.18
CA LEU A 80 -3.18 -5.09 10.17
C LEU A 80 -3.36 -5.93 11.45
N ASP A 81 -2.30 -6.49 12.00
CA ASP A 81 -2.35 -7.22 13.28
C ASP A 81 -2.69 -6.25 14.43
N SER A 82 -2.05 -5.07 14.44
CA SER A 82 -2.36 -4.02 15.43
C SER A 82 -3.76 -3.43 15.26
N THR A 83 -4.28 -3.37 14.02
CA THR A 83 -5.66 -2.96 13.75
C THR A 83 -6.66 -4.04 14.14
N THR A 84 -6.32 -5.32 13.95
CA THR A 84 -7.18 -6.44 14.35
C THR A 84 -7.37 -6.48 15.88
N ASP A 85 -6.30 -6.24 16.65
CA ASP A 85 -6.40 -6.10 18.12
C ASP A 85 -7.21 -4.86 18.52
N ARG A 86 -7.09 -3.75 17.78
CA ARG A 86 -7.90 -2.54 18.02
C ARG A 86 -9.38 -2.74 17.69
N CYS A 87 -9.71 -3.42 16.60
CA CYS A 87 -11.09 -3.75 16.23
C CYS A 87 -11.70 -4.75 17.22
N LEU A 88 -10.96 -5.77 17.67
CA LEU A 88 -11.41 -6.68 18.71
C LEU A 88 -11.69 -5.94 20.03
N ARG A 89 -10.82 -5.02 20.43
CA ARG A 89 -11.06 -4.16 21.60
C ARG A 89 -12.24 -3.22 21.42
N ALA A 90 -12.42 -2.61 20.26
CA ALA A 90 -13.56 -1.73 19.98
C ALA A 90 -14.89 -2.50 19.96
N CYS A 91 -14.91 -3.71 19.40
CA CYS A 91 -16.08 -4.59 19.41
C CYS A 91 -16.37 -5.17 20.81
N ALA A 92 -15.36 -5.38 21.65
CA ALA A 92 -15.53 -5.88 23.02
C ALA A 92 -15.98 -4.81 24.04
N VAL A 93 -15.92 -3.53 23.69
CA VAL A 93 -16.27 -2.38 24.57
C VAL A 93 -17.65 -1.79 24.25
N ASN A 94 -18.38 -2.34 23.28
CA ASN A 94 -19.73 -1.88 22.94
C ASN A 94 -20.78 -2.88 23.48
N PRO A 95 -21.43 -2.61 24.64
CA PRO A 95 -22.55 -3.41 25.12
C PRO A 95 -23.83 -3.26 24.28
#